data_AF-X0VNX2-F1
#
_entry.id   AF-X0VNX2-F1
#
_cell.length_a   1.000
_cell.length_b   1.000
_cell.length_c   1.000
_cell.angle_alpha   90.00
_cell.angle_beta   90.00
_cell.angle_gamma   90.00
#
_symmetry.space_group_name_H-M   'P 1'
#
loop_
_entity.id
_entity.type
_entity.pdbx_description
1 polymer ?
#
loop_
_entity_poly.entity_id
_entity_poly.type
_entity_poly.pdbx_seq_one_letter_code
_entity_poly.pdbx_strand_id
1 'polypeptide(L)'
;FTSEWSRNAGRIGIGAVMGSKNLKAIVVRGGKDMPVADIDRVIKISTQAYKELNAHPMMNQWQRQGLMGVMDYANEMGILPTYNFRDTHYEKAGDINGSTMEANYKIGNTACFGCPMCCGNINLVKEGKYAGTVVEGPEYETAAMLGSNVGINNFACILRGNHLCDDLGVDTISMGNLIAAVIEGYEKELLTLDDLDGKPIGWGDEQRILELIEQTAKCESIGATLALGAKGVLKRWPQLESAVLHVKGLEQSAYDCRGASSMA
;
A
#
# COMPACT_ATOMS: atom_id res chain seq x y z
N PHE A 1 7.53 -8.10 -5.81
CA PHE A 1 8.47 -7.65 -6.85
C PHE A 1 7.79 -6.62 -7.72
N THR A 2 8.54 -5.66 -8.26
CA THR A 2 8.01 -4.51 -9.01
C THR A 2 8.32 -4.67 -10.50
N SER A 3 7.40 -4.25 -11.37
CA SER A 3 7.50 -4.23 -12.83
C SER A 3 6.98 -2.90 -13.36
N GLU A 4 7.40 -2.49 -14.57
CA GLU A 4 6.93 -1.23 -15.19
C GLU A 4 6.97 -0.02 -14.24
N TRP A 5 8.10 0.15 -13.52
CA TRP A 5 8.34 1.18 -12.50
C TRP A 5 7.54 1.05 -11.19
N SER A 6 6.26 0.66 -11.23
CA SER A 6 5.35 0.74 -10.06
C SER A 6 4.37 -0.43 -9.89
N ARG A 7 4.31 -1.38 -10.84
CA ARG A 7 3.35 -2.49 -10.80
C ARG A 7 3.87 -3.62 -9.93
N ASN A 8 3.19 -3.93 -8.83
CA ASN A 8 3.66 -4.92 -7.87
C ASN A 8 2.86 -6.22 -7.92
N ALA A 9 3.59 -7.33 -7.82
CA ALA A 9 3.06 -8.54 -7.22
C ALA A 9 3.64 -8.59 -5.79
N GLY A 10 2.87 -8.00 -4.87
CA GLY A 10 3.40 -7.48 -3.59
C GLY A 10 3.30 -8.44 -2.40
N ARG A 11 2.19 -9.17 -2.26
CA ARG A 11 1.90 -9.93 -1.04
C ARG A 11 2.51 -11.34 -1.03
N ILE A 12 2.38 -12.03 0.10
CA ILE A 12 2.75 -13.45 0.32
C ILE A 12 4.23 -13.81 0.05
N GLY A 13 5.13 -12.83 0.04
CA GLY A 13 6.57 -13.07 0.04
C GLY A 13 7.15 -13.61 -1.27
N ILE A 14 6.47 -13.47 -2.40
CA ILE A 14 7.00 -13.95 -3.70
C ILE A 14 8.33 -13.30 -4.09
N GLY A 15 8.56 -12.05 -3.67
CA GLY A 15 9.85 -11.36 -3.83
C GLY A 15 10.98 -12.05 -3.06
N ALA A 16 10.70 -12.52 -1.84
CA ALA A 16 11.66 -13.29 -1.04
C ALA A 16 11.94 -14.67 -1.68
N VAL A 17 10.93 -15.33 -2.25
CA VAL A 17 11.13 -16.59 -3.00
C VAL A 17 12.05 -16.36 -4.21
N MET A 18 11.85 -15.29 -4.95
CA MET A 18 12.71 -14.89 -6.08
C MET A 18 14.16 -14.61 -5.61
N GLY A 19 14.33 -13.84 -4.53
CA GLY A 19 15.62 -13.57 -3.91
C GLY A 19 16.34 -14.82 -3.41
N SER A 20 15.62 -15.78 -2.82
CA SER A 20 16.18 -17.06 -2.34
C SER A 20 16.82 -17.91 -3.45
N LYS A 21 16.45 -17.63 -4.71
CA LYS A 21 17.00 -18.28 -5.90
C LYS A 21 18.12 -17.47 -6.56
N ASN A 22 18.60 -16.41 -5.92
CA ASN A 22 19.54 -15.44 -6.47
C ASN A 22 19.08 -14.87 -7.84
N LEU A 23 17.76 -14.76 -8.04
CA LEU A 23 17.18 -14.21 -9.26
C LEU A 23 16.83 -12.74 -9.04
N LYS A 24 17.60 -11.82 -9.64
CA LYS A 24 17.37 -10.38 -9.45
C LYS A 24 16.24 -9.81 -10.31
N ALA A 25 16.13 -10.26 -11.57
CA ALA A 25 15.14 -9.76 -12.51
C ALA A 25 14.85 -10.80 -13.60
N ILE A 26 13.69 -10.67 -14.23
CA ILE A 26 13.34 -11.36 -15.47
C ILE A 26 13.06 -10.28 -16.51
N VAL A 27 13.81 -10.30 -17.61
CA VAL A 27 13.64 -9.35 -18.71
C VAL A 27 13.05 -10.08 -19.90
N VAL A 28 11.92 -9.58 -20.41
CA VAL A 28 11.18 -10.18 -21.51
C VAL A 28 11.01 -9.16 -22.63
N ARG A 29 11.27 -9.59 -23.88
CA ARG A 29 10.95 -8.83 -25.08
C ARG A 29 10.28 -9.76 -26.08
N GLY A 30 9.04 -9.46 -26.44
CA GLY A 30 8.28 -10.15 -27.48
C GLY A 30 8.15 -9.30 -28.73
N GLY A 31 8.11 -9.94 -29.91
CA GLY A 31 7.83 -9.29 -31.19
C GLY A 31 7.04 -10.18 -32.14
N LYS A 32 6.41 -11.23 -31.59
CA LYS A 32 5.56 -12.16 -32.34
C LYS A 32 4.11 -11.78 -32.11
N ASP A 33 3.29 -11.99 -33.11
CA ASP A 33 1.84 -11.91 -32.96
C ASP A 33 1.34 -13.05 -32.07
N MET A 34 0.29 -12.77 -31.31
CA MET A 34 -0.43 -13.79 -30.55
C MET A 34 -1.48 -14.44 -31.48
N PRO A 35 -1.43 -15.75 -31.75
CA PRO A 35 -2.42 -16.40 -32.58
C PRO A 35 -3.79 -16.37 -31.89
N VAL A 36 -4.81 -15.90 -32.61
CA VAL A 36 -6.20 -15.79 -32.14
C VAL A 36 -7.08 -16.61 -33.08
N ALA A 37 -8.01 -17.38 -32.53
CA ALA A 37 -8.89 -18.26 -33.32
C ALA A 37 -9.84 -17.49 -34.24
N ASP A 38 -10.36 -16.34 -33.79
CA ASP A 38 -11.29 -15.48 -34.52
C ASP A 38 -11.01 -14.01 -34.16
N ILE A 39 -10.19 -13.36 -34.98
CA ILE A 39 -9.74 -11.98 -34.73
C ILE A 39 -10.87 -10.95 -34.85
N ASP A 40 -11.79 -11.16 -35.80
CA ASP A 40 -12.92 -10.26 -36.04
C ASP A 40 -13.86 -10.25 -34.83
N ARG A 41 -14.11 -11.43 -34.24
CA ARG A 41 -14.91 -11.54 -33.02
C ARG A 41 -14.22 -10.90 -31.82
N VAL A 42 -12.91 -11.07 -31.65
CA VAL A 42 -12.15 -10.42 -30.56
C VAL A 42 -12.22 -8.90 -30.70
N ILE A 43 -12.02 -8.36 -31.90
CA ILE A 43 -12.14 -6.91 -32.17
C ILE A 43 -13.54 -6.41 -31.84
N LYS A 44 -14.59 -7.14 -32.28
CA LYS A 44 -15.99 -6.76 -32.04
C LYS A 44 -16.31 -6.70 -30.54
N ILE A 45 -15.95 -7.74 -29.79
CA ILE A 45 -16.23 -7.82 -28.34
C ILE A 45 -15.43 -6.77 -27.58
N SER A 46 -14.13 -6.64 -27.88
CA SER A 46 -13.27 -5.67 -27.19
C SER A 46 -13.74 -4.24 -27.43
N THR A 47 -14.10 -3.91 -28.67
CA THR A 47 -14.63 -2.58 -29.03
C THR A 47 -15.94 -2.29 -28.30
N GLN A 48 -16.83 -3.27 -28.17
CA GLN A 48 -18.07 -3.12 -27.42
C GLN A 48 -17.79 -2.90 -25.93
N ALA A 49 -16.90 -3.69 -25.34
CA ALA A 49 -16.50 -3.54 -23.93
C ALA A 49 -15.87 -2.16 -23.66
N TYR A 50 -15.01 -1.66 -24.54
CA TYR A 50 -14.44 -0.31 -24.43
C TYR A 50 -15.53 0.77 -24.46
N LYS A 51 -16.53 0.64 -25.35
CA LYS A 51 -17.64 1.60 -25.43
C LYS A 51 -18.49 1.59 -24.17
N GLU A 52 -18.86 0.41 -23.67
CA GLU A 52 -19.66 0.27 -22.45
C GLU A 52 -18.93 0.83 -21.23
N LEU A 53 -17.65 0.51 -21.08
CA LEU A 53 -16.83 1.00 -19.98
C LEU A 53 -16.63 2.52 -20.04
N ASN A 54 -16.36 3.08 -21.22
CA ASN A 54 -16.25 4.53 -21.40
C ASN A 54 -17.56 5.28 -21.14
N ALA A 55 -18.70 4.64 -21.40
CA ALA A 55 -20.03 5.19 -21.12
C ALA A 55 -20.45 5.06 -19.64
N HIS A 56 -19.72 4.27 -18.83
CA HIS A 56 -20.07 4.05 -17.45
C HIS A 56 -19.96 5.35 -16.63
N PRO A 57 -20.98 5.74 -15.83
CA PRO A 57 -20.98 7.01 -15.11
C PRO A 57 -19.77 7.22 -14.18
N MET A 58 -19.24 6.14 -13.60
CA MET A 58 -18.08 6.21 -12.71
C MET A 58 -16.73 6.29 -13.44
N MET A 59 -16.68 6.11 -14.76
CA MET A 59 -15.42 6.04 -15.49
C MET A 59 -14.57 7.31 -15.33
N ASN A 60 -15.20 8.48 -15.37
CA ASN A 60 -14.51 9.74 -15.18
C ASN A 60 -13.91 9.87 -13.78
N GLN A 61 -14.68 9.54 -12.74
CA GLN A 61 -14.20 9.55 -11.36
C GLN A 61 -13.06 8.54 -11.16
N TRP A 62 -13.18 7.35 -11.78
CA TRP A 62 -12.18 6.31 -11.70
C TRP A 62 -10.85 6.71 -12.36
N GLN A 63 -10.88 7.38 -13.51
CA GLN A 63 -9.67 7.93 -14.16
C GLN A 63 -9.08 9.11 -13.38
N ARG A 64 -9.90 9.81 -12.61
CA ARG A 64 -9.48 10.96 -11.80
C ARG A 64 -8.81 10.57 -10.49
N GLN A 65 -9.28 9.52 -9.81
CA GLN A 65 -8.79 9.18 -8.48
C GLN A 65 -8.27 7.74 -8.37
N GLY A 66 -8.59 6.85 -9.30
CA GLY A 66 -8.30 5.42 -9.17
C GLY A 66 -8.85 4.88 -7.85
N LEU A 67 -8.07 4.03 -7.18
CA LEU A 67 -8.47 3.50 -5.88
C LEU A 67 -8.48 4.56 -4.77
N MET A 68 -7.81 5.71 -4.92
CA MET A 68 -7.83 6.74 -3.87
C MET A 68 -9.22 7.32 -3.59
N GLY A 69 -10.18 7.17 -4.52
CA GLY A 69 -11.59 7.50 -4.27
C GLY A 69 -12.26 6.60 -3.21
N VAL A 70 -11.65 5.47 -2.86
CA VAL A 70 -12.15 4.55 -1.82
C VAL A 70 -11.85 5.08 -0.41
N MET A 71 -10.88 5.99 -0.24
CA MET A 71 -10.52 6.53 1.08
C MET A 71 -11.73 7.18 1.78
N ASP A 72 -12.45 8.05 1.07
CA ASP A 72 -13.63 8.74 1.61
C ASP A 72 -14.77 7.74 1.89
N TYR A 73 -15.04 6.83 0.96
CA TYR A 73 -16.04 5.78 1.14
C TYR A 73 -15.76 4.92 2.38
N ALA A 74 -14.53 4.43 2.53
CA ALA A 74 -14.16 3.58 3.66
C ALA A 74 -14.29 4.33 4.99
N ASN A 75 -13.93 5.61 5.02
CA ASN A 75 -14.03 6.44 6.21
C ASN A 75 -15.48 6.73 6.60
N GLU A 76 -16.34 7.02 5.62
CA GLU A 76 -17.77 7.28 5.81
C GLU A 76 -18.54 6.03 6.24
N MET A 77 -18.19 4.86 5.70
CA MET A 77 -18.81 3.58 6.05
C MET A 77 -18.32 3.04 7.40
N GLY A 78 -17.32 3.68 8.04
CA GLY A 78 -16.74 3.19 9.29
C GLY A 78 -16.01 1.86 9.09
N ILE A 79 -15.21 1.76 8.02
CA ILE A 79 -14.40 0.59 7.69
C ILE A 79 -12.94 0.95 7.35
N LEU A 80 -12.52 2.21 7.57
CA LEU A 80 -11.14 2.64 7.35
C LEU A 80 -10.29 2.28 8.58
N PRO A 81 -9.23 1.46 8.45
CA PRO A 81 -8.38 1.17 9.59
C PRO A 81 -7.65 2.42 10.09
N THR A 82 -7.78 2.66 11.39
CA THR A 82 -7.14 3.80 12.06
C THR A 82 -6.45 3.32 13.34
N TYR A 83 -5.18 3.71 13.50
CA TYR A 83 -4.34 3.33 14.65
C TYR A 83 -4.34 1.81 14.93
N ASN A 84 -3.82 1.02 13.99
CA ASN A 84 -3.83 -0.45 14.03
C ASN A 84 -5.23 -1.07 14.18
N PHE A 85 -6.19 -0.60 13.37
CA PHE A 85 -7.60 -1.02 13.42
C PHE A 85 -8.25 -0.87 14.82
N ARG A 86 -7.71 -0.02 15.70
CA ARG A 86 -8.38 0.27 16.98
C ARG A 86 -9.66 1.06 16.76
N ASP A 87 -9.65 1.91 15.75
CA ASP A 87 -10.79 2.67 15.28
C ASP A 87 -11.03 2.40 13.79
N THR A 88 -12.23 2.72 13.32
CA THR A 88 -12.72 2.48 11.96
C THR A 88 -12.98 3.76 11.16
N HIS A 89 -12.66 4.90 11.78
CA HIS A 89 -12.80 6.23 11.22
C HIS A 89 -11.53 7.03 11.52
N TYR A 90 -11.08 7.82 10.56
CA TYR A 90 -9.98 8.76 10.72
C TYR A 90 -10.49 10.18 10.48
N GLU A 91 -10.46 10.99 11.53
CA GLU A 91 -10.90 12.39 11.52
C GLU A 91 -10.18 13.24 10.46
N LYS A 92 -8.95 12.84 10.09
CA LYS A 92 -8.10 13.53 9.09
C LYS A 92 -8.04 12.80 7.75
N ALA A 93 -8.99 11.91 7.45
CA ALA A 93 -9.03 11.21 6.16
C ALA A 93 -9.04 12.18 4.96
N GLY A 94 -9.62 13.38 5.13
CA GLY A 94 -9.60 14.44 4.13
C GLY A 94 -8.19 14.89 3.72
N ASP A 95 -7.20 14.79 4.62
CA ASP A 95 -5.81 15.16 4.33
C ASP A 95 -5.09 14.09 3.49
N ILE A 96 -5.67 12.89 3.36
CA ILE A 96 -5.02 11.73 2.72
C ILE A 96 -5.89 11.04 1.65
N ASN A 97 -6.96 11.68 1.20
CA ASN A 97 -7.90 11.12 0.22
C ASN A 97 -7.56 11.45 -1.24
N GLY A 98 -8.38 10.94 -2.16
CA GLY A 98 -8.25 11.20 -3.60
C GLY A 98 -8.37 12.69 -3.97
N SER A 99 -9.17 13.47 -3.25
CA SER A 99 -9.32 14.92 -3.50
C SER A 99 -8.04 15.68 -3.18
N THR A 100 -7.38 15.35 -2.05
CA THR A 100 -6.09 15.94 -1.66
C THR A 100 -4.96 15.53 -2.62
N MET A 101 -4.97 14.27 -3.08
CA MET A 101 -4.07 13.81 -4.14
C MET A 101 -4.21 14.64 -5.42
N GLU A 102 -5.44 14.77 -5.95
CA GLU A 102 -5.72 15.51 -7.19
C GLU A 102 -5.35 17.00 -7.08
N ALA A 103 -5.66 17.64 -5.96
CA ALA A 103 -5.45 19.07 -5.78
C ALA A 103 -3.97 19.45 -5.74
N ASN A 104 -3.12 18.61 -5.12
CA ASN A 104 -1.78 19.03 -4.70
C ASN A 104 -0.65 18.26 -5.40
N TYR A 105 -0.83 16.96 -5.66
CA TYR A 105 0.27 16.04 -5.97
C TYR A 105 0.19 15.43 -7.37
N LYS A 106 -1.02 15.15 -7.88
CA LYS A 106 -1.20 14.41 -9.12
C LYS A 106 -0.73 15.22 -10.32
N ILE A 107 0.11 14.60 -11.15
CA ILE A 107 0.67 15.18 -12.39
C ILE A 107 0.30 14.40 -13.64
N GLY A 108 -0.30 13.21 -13.51
CA GLY A 108 -0.73 12.42 -14.67
C GLY A 108 -1.38 11.09 -14.29
N ASN A 109 -1.81 10.37 -15.34
CA ASN A 109 -2.34 9.02 -15.25
C ASN A 109 -1.43 8.02 -15.96
N THR A 110 -1.42 6.79 -15.49
CA THR A 110 -0.88 5.63 -16.22
C THR A 110 -1.95 4.56 -16.38
N ALA A 111 -1.68 3.61 -17.29
CA ALA A 111 -2.54 2.47 -17.53
C ALA A 111 -1.71 1.19 -17.64
N CYS A 112 -2.29 0.07 -17.21
CA CYS A 112 -1.80 -1.24 -17.58
C CYS A 112 -2.01 -1.47 -19.10
N PHE A 113 -1.28 -2.44 -19.66
CA PHE A 113 -1.37 -2.78 -21.09
C PHE A 113 -2.83 -3.01 -21.54
N GLY A 114 -3.27 -2.24 -22.55
CA GLY A 114 -4.61 -2.34 -23.13
C GLY A 114 -5.75 -1.87 -22.22
N CYS A 115 -5.47 -1.32 -21.04
CA CYS A 115 -6.52 -0.90 -20.11
C CYS A 115 -7.01 0.53 -20.44
N PRO A 116 -8.33 0.75 -20.60
CA PRO A 116 -8.89 2.08 -20.87
C PRO A 116 -9.19 2.86 -19.58
N MET A 117 -9.14 2.19 -18.42
CA MET A 117 -9.51 2.77 -17.12
C MET A 117 -8.46 3.73 -16.57
N CYS A 118 -7.19 3.59 -16.98
CA CYS A 118 -6.09 4.49 -16.63
C CYS A 118 -6.07 4.90 -15.14
N CYS A 119 -6.25 3.94 -14.23
CA CYS A 119 -6.44 4.21 -12.81
C CYS A 119 -5.14 4.57 -12.06
N GLY A 120 -3.97 4.33 -12.65
CA GLY A 120 -2.70 4.63 -12.02
C GLY A 120 -2.49 6.13 -11.92
N ASN A 121 -2.13 6.62 -10.73
CA ASN A 121 -1.97 8.05 -10.45
C ASN A 121 -0.48 8.39 -10.35
N ILE A 122 0.07 9.18 -11.27
CA ILE A 122 1.45 9.70 -11.13
C ILE A 122 1.41 10.93 -10.25
N ASN A 123 2.15 10.91 -9.16
CA ASN A 123 2.23 11.98 -8.18
C ASN A 123 3.65 12.53 -8.05
N LEU A 124 3.75 13.84 -7.78
CA LEU A 124 5.00 14.55 -7.50
C LEU A 124 4.84 15.41 -6.25
N VAL A 125 5.72 15.22 -5.28
CA VAL A 125 5.86 16.14 -4.14
C VAL A 125 6.73 17.33 -4.57
N LYS A 126 6.13 18.51 -4.68
CA LYS A 126 6.78 19.72 -5.23
C LYS A 126 7.63 20.47 -4.21
N GLU A 127 7.27 20.43 -2.93
CA GLU A 127 7.87 21.24 -1.87
C GLU A 127 7.89 20.53 -0.52
N GLY A 128 8.57 21.14 0.46
CA GLY A 128 8.70 20.60 1.82
C GLY A 128 9.75 19.50 1.98
N LYS A 129 9.71 18.80 3.13
CA LYS A 129 10.71 17.79 3.54
C LYS A 129 10.89 16.65 2.52
N TYR A 130 9.83 16.31 1.79
CA TYR A 130 9.81 15.17 0.85
C TYR A 130 9.81 15.60 -0.62
N ALA A 131 10.14 16.87 -0.91
CA ALA A 131 10.21 17.41 -2.25
C ALA A 131 11.09 16.54 -3.18
N GLY A 132 10.64 16.35 -4.42
CA GLY A 132 11.31 15.52 -5.42
C GLY A 132 10.87 14.05 -5.44
N THR A 133 10.02 13.62 -4.50
CA THR A 133 9.41 12.28 -4.56
C THR A 133 8.47 12.20 -5.76
N VAL A 134 8.75 11.27 -6.69
CA VAL A 134 7.89 10.97 -7.86
C VAL A 134 7.53 9.51 -7.82
N VAL A 135 6.24 9.19 -7.80
CA VAL A 135 5.77 7.81 -7.66
C VAL A 135 4.42 7.63 -8.35
N GLU A 136 4.15 6.43 -8.86
CA GLU A 136 2.79 6.04 -9.20
C GLU A 136 2.10 5.44 -7.98
N GLY A 137 0.88 5.89 -7.69
CA GLY A 137 0.18 5.64 -6.45
C GLY A 137 0.22 6.87 -5.51
N PRO A 138 -0.15 6.72 -4.24
CA PRO A 138 -0.52 5.46 -3.62
C PRO A 138 -1.84 4.93 -4.18
N GLU A 139 -1.99 3.62 -4.14
CA GLU A 139 -3.31 2.99 -4.15
C GLU A 139 -3.95 3.13 -2.76
N TYR A 140 -5.27 2.94 -2.66
CA TYR A 140 -6.02 3.05 -1.40
C TYR A 140 -5.35 2.30 -0.23
N GLU A 141 -5.02 1.03 -0.45
CA GLU A 141 -4.39 0.15 0.53
C GLU A 141 -3.10 0.76 1.07
N THR A 142 -2.22 1.26 0.20
CA THR A 142 -0.98 1.90 0.64
C THR A 142 -1.26 3.17 1.42
N ALA A 143 -2.18 4.02 0.95
CA ALA A 143 -2.50 5.27 1.62
C ALA A 143 -3.12 5.06 3.01
N ALA A 144 -3.99 4.05 3.17
CA ALA A 144 -4.59 3.72 4.45
C ALA A 144 -3.55 3.10 5.39
N MET A 145 -2.77 2.11 4.91
CA MET A 145 -1.83 1.35 5.74
C MET A 145 -0.59 2.16 6.16
N LEU A 146 -0.14 3.11 5.34
CA LEU A 146 0.95 4.05 5.67
C LEU A 146 0.45 5.43 6.13
N GLY A 147 -0.86 5.64 6.18
CA GLY A 147 -1.52 6.87 6.62
C GLY A 147 -2.31 6.65 7.90
N SER A 148 -3.63 6.51 7.78
CA SER A 148 -4.56 6.39 8.92
C SER A 148 -4.19 5.26 9.90
N ASN A 149 -3.74 4.10 9.38
CA ASN A 149 -3.44 2.95 10.22
C ASN A 149 -2.23 3.19 11.15
N VAL A 150 -1.30 4.07 10.76
CA VAL A 150 -0.12 4.46 11.55
C VAL A 150 -0.20 5.90 12.08
N GLY A 151 -1.33 6.58 11.86
CA GLY A 151 -1.59 7.94 12.36
C GLY A 151 -0.94 9.07 11.55
N ILE A 152 -0.46 8.82 10.33
CA ILE A 152 0.10 9.85 9.44
C ILE A 152 -1.02 10.50 8.62
N ASN A 153 -1.17 11.83 8.71
CA ASN A 153 -2.03 12.63 7.84
C ASN A 153 -1.26 13.46 6.80
N ASN A 154 0.08 13.36 6.77
CA ASN A 154 0.89 14.05 5.77
C ASN A 154 0.98 13.23 4.47
N PHE A 155 0.20 13.60 3.46
CA PHE A 155 0.18 12.88 2.19
C PHE A 155 1.55 12.83 1.47
N ALA A 156 2.40 13.84 1.64
CA ALA A 156 3.76 13.83 1.09
C ALA A 156 4.64 12.75 1.75
N CYS A 157 4.44 12.48 3.05
CA CYS A 157 5.10 11.38 3.75
C CYS A 157 4.60 10.03 3.24
N ILE A 158 3.29 9.88 3.02
CA ILE A 158 2.67 8.66 2.46
C ILE A 158 3.24 8.37 1.07
N LEU A 159 3.33 9.38 0.20
CA LEU A 159 3.97 9.26 -1.11
C LEU A 159 5.42 8.81 -1.00
N ARG A 160 6.18 9.36 -0.04
CA ARG A 160 7.56 8.95 0.21
C ARG A 160 7.64 7.49 0.70
N GLY A 161 6.72 7.06 1.56
CA GLY A 161 6.61 5.68 2.02
C GLY A 161 6.26 4.72 0.88
N ASN A 162 5.30 5.07 0.02
CA ASN A 162 4.96 4.28 -1.18
C ASN A 162 6.19 4.12 -2.07
N HIS A 163 6.87 5.22 -2.42
CA HIS A 163 8.09 5.19 -3.23
C HIS A 163 9.16 4.29 -2.64
N LEU A 164 9.36 4.37 -1.33
CA LEU A 164 10.35 3.57 -0.63
C LEU A 164 10.01 2.07 -0.68
N CYS A 165 8.75 1.72 -0.46
CA CYS A 165 8.28 0.34 -0.58
C CYS A 165 8.42 -0.22 -2.00
N ASP A 166 8.09 0.57 -3.02
CA ASP A 166 8.23 0.17 -4.42
C ASP A 166 9.68 -0.09 -4.81
N ASP A 167 10.59 0.81 -4.43
CA ASP A 167 12.03 0.72 -4.69
C ASP A 167 12.67 -0.49 -3.99
N LEU A 168 12.28 -0.72 -2.73
CA LEU A 168 12.83 -1.79 -1.89
C LEU A 168 12.13 -3.14 -2.13
N GLY A 169 10.98 -3.14 -2.80
CA GLY A 169 10.19 -4.34 -3.07
C GLY A 169 9.46 -4.88 -1.84
N VAL A 170 8.97 -3.98 -0.97
CA VAL A 170 8.25 -4.29 0.28
C VAL A 170 6.74 -4.12 0.08
N ASP A 171 5.94 -5.03 0.65
CA ASP A 171 4.47 -4.93 0.65
C ASP A 171 4.01 -3.83 1.62
N THR A 172 3.40 -2.77 1.09
CA THR A 172 2.93 -1.62 1.87
C THR A 172 1.88 -2.00 2.92
N ILE A 173 1.04 -2.99 2.62
CA ILE A 173 -0.02 -3.44 3.53
C ILE A 173 0.61 -4.11 4.75
N SER A 174 1.41 -5.15 4.51
CA SER A 174 2.04 -5.91 5.59
C SER A 174 2.99 -5.02 6.40
N MET A 175 3.74 -4.14 5.74
CA MET A 175 4.62 -3.20 6.42
C MET A 175 3.85 -2.22 7.32
N GLY A 176 2.79 -1.58 6.80
CA GLY A 176 1.96 -0.66 7.56
C GLY A 176 1.27 -1.33 8.75
N ASN A 177 0.82 -2.58 8.59
CA ASN A 177 0.22 -3.36 9.67
C ASN A 177 1.22 -3.65 10.81
N LEU A 178 2.40 -4.17 10.47
CA LEU A 178 3.40 -4.54 11.47
C LEU A 178 3.99 -3.32 12.18
N ILE A 179 4.19 -2.20 11.47
CA ILE A 179 4.60 -0.94 12.10
C ILE A 179 3.52 -0.47 13.08
N ALA A 180 2.24 -0.51 12.69
CA ALA A 180 1.14 -0.13 13.57
C ALA A 180 1.08 -1.01 14.83
N ALA A 181 1.30 -2.32 14.70
CA ALA A 181 1.38 -3.24 15.84
C ALA A 181 2.57 -2.94 16.76
N VAL A 182 3.73 -2.52 16.23
CA VAL A 182 4.89 -2.08 17.02
C VAL A 182 4.58 -0.78 17.77
N ILE A 183 3.94 0.19 17.11
CA ILE A 183 3.55 1.45 17.74
C ILE A 183 2.58 1.18 18.90
N GLU A 184 1.54 0.37 18.66
CA GLU A 184 0.58 -0.01 19.70
C GLU A 184 1.25 -0.79 20.84
N GLY A 185 2.13 -1.73 20.50
CA GLY A 185 2.90 -2.50 21.48
C GLY A 185 3.74 -1.62 22.39
N TYR A 186 4.40 -0.60 21.83
CA TYR A 186 5.17 0.35 22.62
C TYR A 186 4.28 1.28 23.46
N GLU A 187 3.19 1.80 22.89
CA GLU A 187 2.22 2.63 23.63
C GLU A 187 1.62 1.89 24.83
N LYS A 188 1.37 0.58 24.69
CA LYS A 188 0.83 -0.29 25.75
C LYS A 188 1.90 -0.89 26.68
N GLU A 189 3.15 -0.44 26.58
CA GLU A 189 4.28 -0.93 27.37
C GLU A 189 4.55 -2.45 27.21
N LEU A 190 4.08 -3.05 26.11
CA LEU A 190 4.36 -4.45 25.73
C LEU A 190 5.74 -4.61 25.07
N LEU A 191 6.25 -3.52 24.50
CA LEU A 191 7.61 -3.40 24.00
C LEU A 191 8.37 -2.36 24.82
N THR A 192 9.65 -2.63 25.03
CA THR A 192 10.57 -1.71 25.70
C THR A 192 11.34 -0.87 24.69
N LEU A 193 12.01 0.20 25.15
CA LEU A 193 12.89 0.98 24.30
C LEU A 193 14.04 0.14 23.70
N ASP A 194 14.51 -0.88 24.44
CA ASP A 194 15.55 -1.80 24.00
C ASP A 194 15.06 -2.70 22.84
N ASP A 195 13.77 -3.08 22.84
CA ASP A 195 13.15 -3.80 21.72
C ASP A 195 13.11 -2.96 20.42
N LEU A 196 13.18 -1.63 20.55
CA LEU A 196 13.09 -0.66 19.46
C LEU A 196 14.44 -0.03 19.07
N ASP A 197 15.54 -0.70 19.41
CA ASP A 197 16.92 -0.25 19.14
C ASP A 197 17.27 1.09 19.81
N GLY A 198 16.71 1.37 20.98
CA GLY A 198 16.97 2.62 21.69
C GLY A 198 16.21 3.83 21.12
N LYS A 199 15.33 3.63 20.13
CA LYS A 199 14.59 4.69 19.45
C LYS A 199 13.09 4.55 19.71
N PRO A 200 12.44 5.47 20.44
CA PRO A 200 11.00 5.41 20.67
C PRO A 200 10.24 5.59 19.35
N ILE A 201 8.98 5.18 19.32
CA ILE A 201 8.08 5.41 18.20
C ILE A 201 6.68 5.76 18.72
N GLY A 202 5.97 6.62 17.99
CA GLY A 202 4.57 6.95 18.27
C GLY A 202 3.74 7.04 17.00
N TRP A 203 2.43 7.17 17.16
CA TRP A 203 1.53 7.40 16.03
C TRP A 203 1.89 8.71 15.31
N GLY A 204 1.93 8.66 13.98
CA GLY A 204 2.29 9.80 13.14
C GLY A 204 3.78 10.15 13.13
N ASP A 205 4.66 9.32 13.71
CA ASP A 205 6.12 9.53 13.64
C ASP A 205 6.66 9.21 12.25
N GLU A 206 6.51 10.18 11.33
CA GLU A 206 6.90 10.06 9.94
C GLU A 206 8.34 9.57 9.75
N GLN A 207 9.28 10.10 10.53
CA GLN A 207 10.68 9.75 10.37
C GLN A 207 10.93 8.31 10.80
N ARG A 208 10.48 7.92 12.00
CA ARG A 208 10.73 6.57 12.50
C ARG A 208 10.02 5.52 11.67
N ILE A 209 8.81 5.81 11.19
CA ILE A 209 8.06 4.91 10.30
C ILE A 209 8.82 4.66 9.00
N LEU A 210 9.32 5.71 8.34
CA LEU A 210 10.12 5.55 7.11
C LEU A 210 11.45 4.80 7.39
N GLU A 211 12.11 5.08 8.53
CA GLU A 211 13.30 4.34 8.95
C GLU A 211 13.02 2.84 9.12
N LEU A 212 11.88 2.46 9.70
CA LEU A 212 11.49 1.05 9.89
C LEU A 212 11.27 0.33 8.56
N ILE A 213 10.74 1.00 7.54
CA ILE A 213 10.61 0.43 6.18
C ILE A 213 12.00 0.07 5.64
N GLU A 214 12.97 0.99 5.74
CA GLU A 214 14.34 0.75 5.28
C GLU A 214 15.05 -0.37 6.06
N GLN A 215 14.94 -0.34 7.39
CA GLN A 215 15.53 -1.36 8.27
C GLN A 215 14.94 -2.74 7.97
N THR A 216 13.65 -2.81 7.70
CA THR A 216 12.96 -4.06 7.35
C THR A 216 13.49 -4.62 6.02
N ALA A 217 13.57 -3.79 4.99
CA ALA A 217 14.10 -4.21 3.70
C ALA A 217 15.56 -4.68 3.76
N LYS A 218 16.38 -4.05 4.61
CA LYS A 218 17.79 -4.40 4.81
C LYS A 218 18.01 -5.54 5.81
N CYS A 219 16.95 -5.98 6.50
CA CYS A 219 17.03 -6.94 7.61
C CYS A 219 18.00 -6.50 8.71
N GLU A 220 17.97 -5.22 9.07
CA GLU A 220 18.84 -4.60 10.08
C GLU A 220 18.04 -4.28 11.35
N SER A 221 18.68 -4.47 12.52
CA SER A 221 18.12 -4.09 13.82
C SER A 221 16.70 -4.65 14.04
N ILE A 222 15.74 -3.88 14.57
CA ILE A 222 14.31 -4.28 14.67
C ILE A 222 13.73 -4.75 13.33
N GLY A 223 14.19 -4.20 12.21
CA GLY A 223 13.76 -4.55 10.86
C GLY A 223 13.98 -6.03 10.52
N ALA A 224 15.01 -6.68 11.09
CA ALA A 224 15.20 -8.12 10.94
C ALA A 224 14.03 -8.95 11.50
N THR A 225 13.39 -8.46 12.56
CA THR A 225 12.19 -9.08 13.13
C THR A 225 10.96 -8.82 12.25
N LEU A 226 10.77 -7.57 11.81
CA LEU A 226 9.65 -7.19 10.95
C LEU A 226 9.67 -7.90 9.59
N ALA A 227 10.86 -8.15 9.05
CA ALA A 227 11.05 -8.86 7.76
C ALA A 227 10.52 -10.30 7.78
N LEU A 228 10.29 -10.88 8.97
CA LEU A 228 9.76 -12.23 9.14
C LEU A 228 8.22 -12.27 9.17
N GLY A 229 7.55 -11.13 8.97
CA GLY A 229 6.09 -11.02 8.98
C GLY A 229 5.47 -11.26 10.35
N ALA A 230 4.15 -11.29 10.41
CA ALA A 230 3.37 -11.45 11.63
C ALA A 230 3.80 -12.66 12.48
N LYS A 231 4.03 -13.81 11.84
CA LYS A 231 4.48 -15.03 12.55
C LYS A 231 5.86 -14.86 13.17
N GLY A 232 6.78 -14.17 12.50
CA GLY A 232 8.11 -13.89 13.02
C GLY A 232 8.07 -12.90 14.18
N VAL A 233 7.29 -11.83 14.02
CA VAL A 233 7.02 -10.84 15.06
C VAL A 233 6.45 -11.51 16.30
N LEU A 234 5.40 -12.33 16.18
CA LEU A 234 4.78 -13.04 17.30
C LEU A 234 5.68 -14.11 17.92
N LYS A 235 6.60 -14.69 17.15
CA LYS A 235 7.63 -15.59 17.71
C LYS A 235 8.61 -14.84 18.60
N ARG A 236 8.96 -13.60 18.24
CA ARG A 236 9.89 -12.75 19.01
C ARG A 236 9.20 -12.08 20.19
N TRP A 237 7.99 -11.57 19.99
CA TRP A 237 7.19 -10.86 20.98
C TRP A 237 5.78 -11.47 21.06
N PRO A 238 5.62 -12.61 21.75
CA PRO A 238 4.31 -13.24 21.92
C PRO A 238 3.27 -12.32 22.58
N GLN A 239 3.71 -11.36 23.40
CA GLN A 239 2.84 -10.39 24.05
C GLN A 239 2.11 -9.46 23.06
N LEU A 240 2.54 -9.37 21.80
CA LEU A 240 1.86 -8.61 20.75
C LEU A 240 0.71 -9.38 20.08
N GLU A 241 0.32 -10.56 20.57
CA GLU A 241 -0.76 -11.38 19.98
C GLU A 241 -2.06 -10.60 19.76
N SER A 242 -2.39 -9.65 20.65
CA SER A 242 -3.58 -8.80 20.51
C SER A 242 -3.43 -7.62 19.54
N ALA A 243 -2.19 -7.27 19.16
CA ALA A 243 -1.89 -6.14 18.28
C ALA A 243 -1.53 -6.56 16.85
N VAL A 244 -1.02 -7.77 16.63
CA VAL A 244 -0.66 -8.24 15.27
C VAL A 244 -1.88 -8.84 14.58
N LEU A 245 -2.45 -8.10 13.63
CA LEU A 245 -3.69 -8.48 12.94
C LEU A 245 -3.41 -9.28 11.67
N HIS A 246 -3.62 -10.60 11.73
CA HIS A 246 -3.34 -11.48 10.60
C HIS A 246 -4.32 -12.66 10.48
N VAL A 247 -4.47 -13.20 9.27
CA VAL A 247 -5.10 -14.50 9.01
C VAL A 247 -4.10 -15.43 8.33
N LYS A 248 -3.87 -16.61 8.91
CA LYS A 248 -2.89 -17.61 8.42
C LYS A 248 -1.44 -17.09 8.32
N GLY A 249 -1.11 -15.99 8.98
CA GLY A 249 0.19 -15.34 8.94
C GLY A 249 0.35 -14.30 7.83
N LEU A 250 -0.74 -13.89 7.20
CA LEU A 250 -0.80 -12.76 6.28
C LEU A 250 -1.59 -11.63 6.93
N GLU A 251 -1.01 -10.44 6.98
CA GLU A 251 -1.56 -9.26 7.62
C GLU A 251 -2.90 -8.83 6.98
N GLN A 252 -3.81 -8.27 7.78
CA GLN A 252 -5.08 -7.78 7.28
C GLN A 252 -4.89 -6.57 6.34
N SER A 253 -5.62 -6.55 5.23
CA SER A 253 -5.68 -5.41 4.30
C SER A 253 -6.60 -4.30 4.82
N ALA A 254 -6.66 -3.18 4.13
CA ALA A 254 -7.15 -1.91 4.65
C ALA A 254 -8.67 -1.79 4.82
N TYR A 255 -9.36 -2.85 5.23
CA TYR A 255 -10.78 -2.83 5.55
C TYR A 255 -11.01 -3.39 6.95
N ASP A 256 -11.64 -2.58 7.79
CA ASP A 256 -12.12 -3.07 9.07
C ASP A 256 -13.39 -3.91 8.89
N CYS A 257 -13.29 -5.19 9.20
CA CYS A 257 -14.39 -6.12 8.97
C CYS A 257 -15.50 -6.06 10.03
N ARG A 258 -15.35 -5.29 11.13
CA ARG A 258 -16.43 -5.12 12.13
C ARG A 258 -17.64 -4.42 11.52
N GLY A 259 -17.42 -3.45 10.62
CA GLY A 259 -18.46 -2.76 9.85
C GLY A 259 -18.91 -3.52 8.59
N ALA A 260 -18.18 -4.57 8.19
CA ALA A 260 -18.41 -5.30 6.94
C ALA A 260 -18.32 -6.82 7.16
N SER A 261 -19.32 -7.40 7.83
CA SER A 261 -19.32 -8.81 8.25
C SER A 261 -19.07 -9.85 7.14
N SER A 262 -19.47 -9.59 5.89
CA SER A 262 -19.20 -10.50 4.77
C SER A 262 -17.75 -10.47 4.29
N MET A 263 -16.95 -9.47 4.72
CA MET A 263 -15.52 -9.38 4.44
C MET A 263 -14.65 -10.08 5.50
N ALA A 264 -15.24 -10.51 6.64
CA ALA A 264 -14.53 -11.17 7.74
C ALA A 264 -14.21 -12.65 7.48
#